data_AF-A0A517MFK5-F1
#
_entry.id   AF-A0A517MFK5-F1
#
_cell.length_a   1.000
_cell.length_b   1.000
_cell.length_c   1.000
_cell.angle_alpha   90.00
_cell.angle_beta   90.00
_cell.angle_gamma   90.00
#
_symmetry.space_group_name_H-M   'P 1'
#
loop_
_entity.id
_entity.type
_entity.pdbx_description
1 polymer ?
#
loop_
_entity_poly.entity_id
_entity_poly.type
_entity_poly.pdbx_seq_one_letter_code
_entity_poly.pdbx_strand_id
1 'polypeptide(L)'
;MPQPRRSFDQPTFDQNPRSAVADLCAKSLERRLWGAGFAVLIFLSAIFFSASVWGQAVGFTVDKIPEALTSPTSIRAMEQARKEAPGRRDASPGSWPQWNVFSAYYNQYLFAKMTQPGELANLPAYNEDILKDLRRAQSSGANDVARAIVSWSTNKALALANGNYHPGVRINATLLLGSLSDTPAAGTRPPKPSGGTLSPLVQLYRSEKVPDGVRAAALIGLHRWTRYGLAGLSAPARTGIANMMLELANAPVPANRTPEGHAFLQRYALDILSALYTPELSEQITAAFVKLSTSPDAPDIISLYATARLPRLAALDKVQAPQDVAKAWTANVASVFQSEADRLLAMDPLPPAAKQPRPVMPNATRGGMPGGMPGGMDMGMEMGMGGMEGGGGMDMRMEGPGEMDMGMGMGMGGMEMGMGMGGFGGARNLQPPEILASRRRLIHALQSVRYGVSGSKTMDPSRTPQGLSTVLANQNDMTLEQLNEMLTSALEDVNDSQLITRKTFAAMLEYRSKEIAKLATHLGAPAPQEDEGPEVKGPAGFPGGEFTSGFGQFPGQ
;
A
#
# COMPACT_ATOMS: atom_id res chain seq x y z
N MET A 1 -97.94 45.94 -17.99
CA MET A 1 -97.29 45.25 -19.13
C MET A 1 -95.89 44.80 -18.71
N PRO A 2 -95.41 43.62 -19.14
CA PRO A 2 -94.51 42.76 -18.37
C PRO A 2 -93.05 42.76 -18.84
N GLN A 3 -92.15 42.32 -17.95
CA GLN A 3 -90.73 42.04 -18.22
C GLN A 3 -90.51 40.66 -18.87
N PRO A 4 -89.43 40.44 -19.64
CA PRO A 4 -88.99 39.10 -20.01
C PRO A 4 -87.84 38.59 -19.13
N ARG A 5 -87.98 37.32 -18.74
CA ARG A 5 -87.09 36.49 -17.91
C ARG A 5 -85.83 36.09 -18.67
N ARG A 6 -84.67 36.11 -18.00
CA ARG A 6 -83.45 35.38 -18.41
C ARG A 6 -83.43 34.00 -17.74
N SER A 7 -83.36 32.95 -18.55
CA SER A 7 -83.12 31.57 -18.13
C SER A 7 -81.62 31.38 -17.82
N PHE A 8 -81.31 30.84 -16.64
CA PHE A 8 -80.00 30.32 -16.29
C PHE A 8 -79.99 28.82 -16.56
N ASP A 9 -79.19 28.38 -17.54
CA ASP A 9 -78.83 26.97 -17.71
C ASP A 9 -77.68 26.63 -16.74
N GLN A 10 -77.89 25.57 -15.95
CA GLN A 10 -76.86 24.97 -15.10
C GLN A 10 -75.95 24.07 -15.94
N PRO A 11 -74.62 24.12 -15.76
CA PRO A 11 -73.74 23.10 -16.30
C PRO A 11 -73.82 21.81 -15.46
N THR A 12 -74.09 20.70 -16.13
CA THR A 12 -73.96 19.33 -15.61
C THR A 12 -72.50 19.01 -15.33
N PHE A 13 -72.18 18.73 -14.06
CA PHE A 13 -70.91 18.14 -13.66
C PHE A 13 -70.91 16.65 -14.03
N ASP A 14 -70.19 16.32 -15.11
CA ASP A 14 -69.85 14.94 -15.42
C ASP A 14 -68.74 14.43 -14.48
N GLN A 15 -68.95 13.24 -13.97
CA GLN A 15 -68.16 12.59 -12.93
C GLN A 15 -66.88 11.94 -13.51
N ASN A 16 -65.81 11.96 -12.69
CA ASN A 16 -64.64 11.07 -12.65
C ASN A 16 -63.46 11.26 -13.63
N PRO A 17 -62.45 12.10 -13.26
CA PRO A 17 -61.11 12.08 -13.83
C PRO A 17 -60.16 11.13 -13.06
N ARG A 18 -60.60 9.89 -12.75
CA ARG A 18 -59.77 8.94 -11.98
C ARG A 18 -59.09 7.82 -12.80
N SER A 19 -59.34 7.70 -14.11
CA SER A 19 -58.74 6.61 -14.91
C SER A 19 -57.46 6.97 -15.67
N ALA A 20 -57.27 8.23 -16.08
CA ALA A 20 -56.12 8.59 -16.92
C ALA A 20 -54.76 8.60 -16.19
N VAL A 21 -54.75 8.86 -14.88
CA VAL A 21 -53.52 8.91 -14.08
C VAL A 21 -53.03 7.50 -13.71
N ALA A 22 -53.94 6.53 -13.58
CA ALA A 22 -53.59 5.14 -13.31
C ALA A 22 -52.91 4.48 -14.53
N ASP A 23 -53.38 4.77 -15.75
CA ASP A 23 -52.82 4.21 -16.99
C ASP A 23 -51.43 4.78 -17.35
N LEU A 24 -51.15 6.03 -17.00
CA LEU A 24 -49.81 6.62 -17.16
C LEU A 24 -48.80 6.04 -16.16
N CYS A 25 -49.24 5.72 -14.95
CA CYS A 25 -48.39 5.12 -13.92
C CYS A 25 -47.99 3.69 -14.29
N ALA A 26 -48.95 2.88 -14.75
CA ALA A 26 -48.71 1.49 -15.16
C ALA A 26 -47.71 1.37 -16.32
N LYS A 27 -47.85 2.21 -17.36
CA LYS A 27 -46.92 2.21 -18.51
C LYS A 27 -45.50 2.68 -18.15
N SER A 28 -45.36 3.55 -17.14
CA SER A 28 -44.04 3.98 -16.66
C SER A 28 -43.31 2.89 -15.87
N LEU A 29 -44.07 2.07 -15.14
CA LEU A 29 -43.55 0.99 -14.31
C LEU A 29 -43.13 -0.20 -15.18
N GLU A 30 -43.89 -0.49 -16.24
CA GLU A 30 -43.54 -1.49 -17.24
C GLU A 30 -42.25 -1.16 -17.99
N ARG A 31 -42.05 0.10 -18.41
CA ARG A 31 -40.79 0.55 -19.05
C ARG A 31 -39.59 0.47 -18.11
N ARG A 32 -39.78 0.73 -16.81
CA ARG A 32 -38.72 0.61 -15.79
C ARG A 32 -38.36 -0.86 -15.52
N LEU A 33 -39.35 -1.75 -15.49
CA LEU A 33 -39.15 -3.19 -15.34
C LEU A 33 -38.42 -3.78 -16.56
N TRP A 34 -38.78 -3.37 -17.78
CA TRP A 34 -38.07 -3.78 -18.99
C TRP A 34 -36.63 -3.23 -19.04
N GLY A 35 -36.43 -1.97 -18.63
CA GLY A 35 -35.09 -1.38 -18.53
C GLY A 35 -34.19 -2.07 -17.50
N ALA A 36 -34.73 -2.38 -16.31
CA ALA A 36 -34.02 -3.13 -15.28
C ALA A 36 -33.74 -4.57 -15.72
N GLY A 37 -34.69 -5.24 -16.39
CA GLY A 37 -34.52 -6.56 -16.96
C GLY A 37 -33.40 -6.61 -18.00
N PHE A 38 -33.34 -5.62 -18.91
CA PHE A 38 -32.30 -5.54 -19.93
C PHE A 38 -30.90 -5.27 -19.32
N ALA A 39 -30.83 -4.41 -18.29
CA ALA A 39 -29.59 -4.15 -17.57
C ALA A 39 -29.07 -5.39 -16.82
N VAL A 40 -29.95 -6.16 -16.17
CA VAL A 40 -29.60 -7.43 -15.52
C VAL A 40 -29.15 -8.48 -16.54
N LEU A 41 -29.78 -8.53 -17.72
CA LEU A 41 -29.41 -9.47 -18.78
C LEU A 41 -28.05 -9.13 -19.40
N ILE A 42 -27.75 -7.84 -19.61
CA ILE A 42 -26.41 -7.37 -20.00
C ILE A 42 -25.38 -7.73 -18.91
N PHE A 43 -25.69 -7.48 -17.65
CA PHE A 43 -24.77 -7.79 -16.54
C PHE A 43 -24.51 -9.29 -16.39
N LEU A 44 -25.54 -10.13 -16.51
CA LEU A 44 -25.41 -11.59 -16.50
C LEU A 44 -24.65 -12.10 -17.72
N SER A 45 -24.85 -11.50 -18.90
CA SER A 45 -24.04 -11.84 -20.08
C SER A 45 -22.58 -11.44 -19.90
N ALA A 46 -22.28 -10.28 -19.29
CA ALA A 46 -20.92 -9.86 -18.96
C ALA A 46 -20.27 -10.78 -17.91
N ILE A 47 -21.03 -11.33 -16.96
CA ILE A 47 -20.56 -12.36 -16.02
C ILE A 47 -20.27 -13.68 -16.76
N PHE A 48 -21.15 -14.10 -17.67
CA PHE A 48 -20.95 -15.33 -18.46
C PHE A 48 -19.75 -15.21 -19.42
N PHE A 49 -19.53 -14.04 -20.02
CA PHE A 49 -18.35 -13.77 -20.85
C PHE A 49 -17.07 -13.57 -20.02
N SER A 50 -17.13 -12.98 -18.83
CA SER A 50 -15.94 -12.87 -17.98
C SER A 50 -15.52 -14.19 -17.33
N ALA A 51 -16.47 -15.06 -16.98
CA ALA A 51 -16.18 -16.41 -16.47
C ALA A 51 -15.67 -17.37 -17.55
N SER A 52 -16.13 -17.24 -18.81
CA SER A 52 -15.64 -18.06 -19.93
C SER A 52 -14.29 -17.59 -20.48
N VAL A 53 -13.93 -16.31 -20.33
CA VAL A 53 -12.59 -15.77 -20.66
C VAL A 53 -11.52 -16.22 -19.66
N TRP A 54 -11.88 -16.57 -18.42
CA TRP A 54 -10.95 -17.17 -17.45
C TRP A 54 -10.91 -18.71 -17.50
N GLY A 55 -11.95 -19.35 -18.05
CA GLY A 55 -12.08 -20.82 -18.10
C GLY A 55 -11.59 -21.48 -19.40
N GLN A 56 -11.48 -20.74 -20.50
CA GLN A 56 -10.74 -21.22 -21.67
C GLN A 56 -9.27 -20.89 -21.46
N ALA A 57 -8.46 -21.92 -21.20
CA ALA A 57 -7.02 -21.80 -21.06
C ALA A 57 -6.45 -21.05 -22.27
N VAL A 58 -6.24 -19.74 -22.13
CA VAL A 58 -5.42 -18.97 -23.06
C VAL A 58 -4.12 -19.74 -23.13
N GLY A 59 -3.80 -20.30 -24.30
CA GLY A 59 -2.62 -21.13 -24.49
C GLY A 59 -1.39 -20.28 -24.21
N PHE A 60 -0.94 -20.26 -22.96
CA PHE A 60 0.30 -19.62 -22.58
C PHE A 60 1.44 -20.42 -23.20
N THR A 61 2.41 -19.70 -23.75
CA THR A 61 3.61 -20.31 -24.31
C THR A 61 4.39 -20.95 -23.17
N VAL A 62 4.87 -22.17 -23.40
CA VAL A 62 5.78 -22.87 -22.50
C VAL A 62 7.03 -23.16 -23.31
N ASP A 63 8.16 -22.64 -22.85
CA ASP A 63 9.43 -22.86 -23.53
C ASP A 63 9.85 -24.32 -23.35
N LYS A 64 10.23 -24.96 -24.46
CA LYS A 64 10.70 -26.34 -24.44
C LYS A 64 12.09 -26.39 -23.81
N ILE A 65 12.23 -27.15 -22.73
CA ILE A 65 13.54 -27.53 -22.20
C ILE A 65 14.12 -28.59 -23.14
N PRO A 66 15.33 -28.41 -23.70
CA PRO A 66 15.96 -29.42 -24.54
C PRO A 66 16.06 -30.76 -23.80
N GLU A 67 15.69 -31.86 -24.47
CA GLU A 67 15.64 -33.20 -23.85
C GLU A 67 16.99 -33.64 -23.27
N ALA A 68 18.10 -33.24 -23.89
CA ALA A 68 19.45 -33.48 -23.37
C ALA A 68 19.70 -32.87 -21.98
N LEU A 69 18.92 -31.85 -21.58
CA LEU A 69 19.05 -31.14 -20.31
C LEU A 69 18.07 -31.62 -19.24
N THR A 70 17.11 -32.51 -19.56
CA THR A 70 16.14 -33.03 -18.58
C THR A 70 16.66 -34.24 -17.82
N SER A 71 17.77 -34.86 -18.26
CA SER A 71 18.34 -36.01 -17.57
C SER A 71 18.79 -35.64 -16.15
N PRO A 72 18.57 -36.49 -15.12
CA PRO A 72 19.02 -36.20 -13.74
C PRO A 72 20.52 -35.91 -13.65
N THR A 73 21.33 -36.56 -14.49
CA THR A 73 22.78 -36.34 -14.57
C THR A 73 23.10 -34.95 -15.11
N SER A 74 22.44 -34.52 -16.20
CA SER A 74 22.60 -33.18 -16.77
C SER A 74 22.17 -32.10 -15.78
N ILE A 75 21.04 -32.30 -15.09
CA ILE A 75 20.54 -31.36 -14.08
C ILE A 75 21.54 -31.22 -12.93
N ARG A 76 22.06 -32.33 -12.40
CA ARG A 76 23.07 -32.30 -11.33
C ARG A 76 24.35 -31.58 -11.76
N ALA A 77 24.83 -31.86 -12.97
CA ALA A 77 26.02 -31.19 -13.51
C ALA A 77 25.80 -29.67 -13.68
N MET A 78 24.65 -29.25 -14.19
CA MET A 78 24.28 -27.85 -14.30
C MET A 78 24.17 -27.14 -12.95
N GLU A 79 23.49 -27.76 -11.97
CA GLU A 79 23.37 -27.21 -10.62
C GLU A 79 24.72 -27.14 -9.89
N GLN A 80 25.60 -28.13 -10.11
CA GLN A 80 26.96 -28.08 -9.58
C GLN A 80 27.76 -26.93 -10.20
N ALA A 81 27.73 -26.79 -11.53
CA ALA A 81 28.39 -25.69 -12.22
C ALA A 81 27.85 -24.32 -11.76
N ARG A 82 26.52 -24.19 -11.62
CA ARG A 82 25.86 -23.00 -11.06
C ARG A 82 26.37 -22.67 -9.66
N LYS A 83 26.50 -23.66 -8.77
CA LYS A 83 26.99 -23.45 -7.39
C LYS A 83 28.48 -23.11 -7.32
N GLU A 84 29.28 -23.61 -8.24
CA GLU A 84 30.73 -23.39 -8.26
C GLU A 84 31.12 -22.05 -8.90
N ALA A 85 30.53 -21.69 -10.05
CA ALA A 85 30.97 -20.55 -10.87
C ALA A 85 31.07 -19.23 -10.09
N PRO A 86 30.07 -18.82 -9.27
CA PRO A 86 30.13 -17.57 -8.53
C PRO A 86 31.28 -17.47 -7.51
N GLY A 87 31.90 -18.59 -7.11
CA GLY A 87 33.06 -18.58 -6.23
C GLY A 87 34.41 -18.49 -6.94
N ARG A 88 34.43 -18.62 -8.26
CA ARG A 88 35.65 -18.84 -9.05
C ARG A 88 36.05 -17.60 -9.84
N ARG A 89 37.21 -17.02 -9.50
CA ARG A 89 37.78 -15.86 -10.23
C ARG A 89 38.24 -16.21 -11.65
N ASP A 90 38.60 -17.47 -11.87
CA ASP A 90 39.04 -18.03 -13.16
C ASP A 90 37.89 -18.57 -14.02
N ALA A 91 36.64 -18.51 -13.53
CA ALA A 91 35.48 -18.92 -14.29
C ALA A 91 35.18 -17.91 -15.39
N SER A 92 35.67 -18.19 -16.59
CA SER A 92 35.45 -17.40 -17.80
C SER A 92 35.31 -18.30 -19.03
N PRO A 93 34.76 -17.79 -20.16
CA PRO A 93 34.69 -18.55 -21.40
C PRO A 93 36.07 -19.05 -21.84
N GLY A 94 36.21 -20.36 -22.03
CA GLY A 94 37.45 -20.99 -22.49
C GLY A 94 38.46 -21.32 -21.39
N SER A 95 38.45 -20.62 -20.26
CA SER A 95 39.36 -20.91 -19.13
C SER A 95 38.82 -21.96 -18.17
N TRP A 96 37.50 -22.03 -18.00
CA TRP A 96 36.87 -22.99 -17.09
C TRP A 96 36.08 -24.05 -17.86
N PRO A 97 36.42 -25.36 -17.76
CA PRO A 97 35.78 -26.42 -18.55
C PRO A 97 34.25 -26.50 -18.38
N GLN A 98 33.73 -26.14 -17.20
CA GLN A 98 32.30 -26.17 -16.90
C GLN A 98 31.56 -24.90 -17.34
N TRP A 99 32.23 -23.94 -18.00
CA TRP A 99 31.60 -22.70 -18.45
C TRP A 99 30.39 -22.95 -19.37
N ASN A 100 30.49 -23.93 -20.28
CA ASN A 100 29.39 -24.26 -21.19
C ASN A 100 28.20 -24.87 -20.45
N VAL A 101 28.46 -25.68 -19.42
CA VAL A 101 27.43 -26.28 -18.56
C VAL A 101 26.73 -25.20 -17.72
N PHE A 102 27.51 -24.27 -17.16
CA PHE A 102 27.01 -23.09 -16.47
C PHE A 102 26.17 -22.18 -17.39
N SER A 103 26.64 -21.94 -18.62
CA SER A 103 25.91 -21.17 -19.62
C SER A 103 24.60 -21.85 -20.04
N ALA A 104 24.60 -23.18 -20.22
CA ALA A 104 23.41 -23.95 -20.54
C ALA A 104 22.35 -23.86 -19.42
N TYR A 105 22.77 -23.86 -18.15
CA TYR A 105 21.87 -23.68 -17.02
C TYR A 105 21.05 -22.39 -17.15
N TYR A 106 21.73 -21.24 -17.32
CA TYR A 106 21.04 -19.95 -17.42
C TYR A 106 20.33 -19.78 -18.77
N ASN A 107 20.95 -20.14 -19.89
CA ASN A 107 20.40 -19.79 -21.21
C ASN A 107 19.34 -20.76 -21.76
N GLN A 108 19.35 -22.02 -21.32
CA GLN A 108 18.53 -23.08 -21.91
C GLN A 108 17.63 -23.79 -20.89
N TYR A 109 18.05 -23.88 -19.63
CA TYR A 109 17.31 -24.64 -18.61
C TYR A 109 16.45 -23.75 -17.69
N LEU A 110 17.06 -22.85 -16.92
CA LEU A 110 16.40 -22.14 -15.81
C LEU A 110 15.18 -21.34 -16.26
N PHE A 111 15.32 -20.45 -17.24
CA PHE A 111 14.20 -19.61 -17.69
C PHE A 111 13.11 -20.42 -18.41
N ALA A 112 13.47 -21.49 -19.13
CA ALA A 112 12.48 -22.40 -19.71
C ALA A 112 11.72 -23.18 -18.61
N LYS A 113 12.42 -23.57 -17.53
CA LYS A 113 11.84 -24.18 -16.34
C LYS A 113 10.84 -23.23 -15.64
N MET A 114 11.14 -21.93 -15.57
CA MET A 114 10.21 -20.93 -15.01
C MET A 114 8.89 -20.84 -15.79
N THR A 115 8.85 -21.24 -17.06
CA THR A 115 7.59 -21.23 -17.85
C THR A 115 6.70 -22.45 -17.61
N GLN A 116 7.18 -23.48 -16.90
CA GLN A 116 6.44 -24.73 -16.71
C GLN A 116 5.29 -24.55 -15.71
N PRO A 117 4.09 -25.11 -15.96
CA PRO A 117 2.94 -24.95 -15.06
C PRO A 117 3.20 -25.41 -13.62
N GLY A 118 3.96 -26.49 -13.44
CA GLY A 118 4.32 -27.02 -12.12
C GLY A 118 5.31 -26.16 -11.34
N GLU A 119 5.89 -25.13 -11.96
CA GLU A 119 6.97 -24.32 -11.41
C GLU A 119 6.52 -22.89 -11.03
N LEU A 120 5.26 -22.55 -11.26
CA LEU A 120 4.73 -21.20 -11.02
C LEU A 120 4.83 -20.76 -9.55
N ALA A 121 4.75 -21.69 -8.60
CA ALA A 121 4.91 -21.39 -7.17
C ALA A 121 6.37 -21.09 -6.78
N ASN A 122 7.34 -21.54 -7.58
CA ASN A 122 8.77 -21.42 -7.30
C ASN A 122 9.42 -20.19 -7.94
N LEU A 123 8.67 -19.38 -8.69
CA LEU A 123 9.20 -18.21 -9.41
C LEU A 123 9.96 -17.21 -8.52
N PRO A 124 9.47 -16.85 -7.32
CA PRO A 124 10.23 -15.97 -6.43
C PRO A 124 11.56 -16.58 -5.99
N ALA A 125 11.57 -17.89 -5.69
CA ALA A 125 12.78 -18.61 -5.28
C ALA A 125 13.82 -18.64 -6.41
N TYR A 126 13.41 -18.81 -7.67
CA TYR A 126 14.32 -18.71 -8.82
C TYR A 126 14.96 -17.34 -8.95
N ASN A 127 14.20 -16.25 -8.74
CA ASN A 127 14.75 -14.90 -8.76
C ASN A 127 15.77 -14.69 -7.62
N GLU A 128 15.44 -15.13 -6.41
CA GLU A 128 16.35 -15.06 -5.26
C GLU A 128 17.66 -15.82 -5.53
N ASP A 129 17.55 -17.00 -6.11
CA ASP A 129 18.66 -17.88 -6.49
C ASP A 129 19.63 -17.19 -7.48
N ILE A 130 19.09 -16.55 -8.52
CA ILE A 130 19.87 -15.77 -9.49
C ILE A 130 20.57 -14.59 -8.80
N LEU A 131 19.86 -13.86 -7.93
CA LEU A 131 20.41 -12.71 -7.21
C LEU A 131 21.47 -13.14 -6.18
N LYS A 132 21.33 -14.30 -5.57
CA LYS A 132 22.32 -14.90 -4.66
C LYS A 132 23.59 -15.27 -5.41
N ASP A 133 23.47 -15.90 -6.57
CA ASP A 133 24.61 -16.23 -7.43
C ASP A 133 25.32 -14.95 -7.90
N LEU A 134 24.57 -13.94 -8.32
CA LEU A 134 25.13 -12.64 -8.72
C LEU A 134 25.90 -11.97 -7.58
N ARG A 135 25.30 -11.86 -6.39
CA ARG A 135 25.95 -11.29 -5.20
C ARG A 135 27.24 -12.03 -4.87
N ARG A 136 27.20 -13.37 -4.91
CA ARG A 136 28.37 -14.21 -4.64
C ARG A 136 29.48 -13.96 -5.67
N ALA A 137 29.16 -13.94 -6.96
CA ALA A 137 30.10 -13.65 -8.03
C ALA A 137 30.76 -12.27 -7.89
N GLN A 138 29.96 -11.25 -7.55
CA GLN A 138 30.47 -9.90 -7.31
C GLN A 138 31.40 -9.84 -6.09
N SER A 139 31.03 -10.50 -4.99
CA SER A 139 31.83 -10.50 -3.75
C SER A 139 33.12 -11.31 -3.86
N SER A 140 33.16 -12.35 -4.69
CA SER A 140 34.35 -13.20 -4.88
C SER A 140 35.36 -12.60 -5.87
N GLY A 141 34.95 -11.59 -6.64
CA GLY A 141 35.72 -11.02 -7.75
C GLY A 141 35.62 -11.81 -9.04
N ALA A 142 34.63 -12.70 -9.18
CA ALA A 142 34.33 -13.44 -10.41
C ALA A 142 33.61 -12.54 -11.44
N ASN A 143 34.32 -11.53 -11.95
CA ASN A 143 33.74 -10.47 -12.78
C ASN A 143 33.10 -10.99 -14.08
N ASP A 144 33.69 -12.01 -14.72
CA ASP A 144 33.14 -12.60 -15.94
C ASP A 144 31.83 -13.34 -15.67
N VAL A 145 31.76 -14.10 -14.57
CA VAL A 145 30.53 -14.75 -14.11
C VAL A 145 29.46 -13.73 -13.78
N ALA A 146 29.79 -12.69 -13.02
CA ALA A 146 28.82 -11.64 -12.65
C ALA A 146 28.25 -10.94 -13.90
N ARG A 147 29.10 -10.55 -14.85
CA ARG A 147 28.68 -9.95 -16.13
C ARG A 147 27.80 -10.90 -16.95
N ALA A 148 28.16 -12.18 -16.99
CA ALA A 148 27.40 -13.19 -17.71
C ALA A 148 26.00 -13.38 -17.09
N ILE A 149 25.89 -13.53 -15.77
CA ILE A 149 24.60 -13.65 -15.07
C ILE A 149 23.71 -12.44 -15.34
N VAL A 150 24.24 -11.22 -15.23
CA VAL A 150 23.48 -9.99 -15.51
C VAL A 150 23.00 -9.94 -16.95
N SER A 151 23.89 -10.21 -17.91
CA SER A 151 23.56 -10.16 -19.35
C SER A 151 22.51 -11.21 -19.74
N TRP A 152 22.71 -12.48 -19.35
CA TRP A 152 21.77 -13.56 -19.65
C TRP A 152 20.41 -13.32 -18.98
N SER A 153 20.41 -12.92 -17.70
CA SER A 153 19.18 -12.66 -16.97
C SER A 153 18.42 -11.48 -17.57
N THR A 154 19.11 -10.41 -17.98
CA THR A 154 18.47 -9.26 -18.64
C THR A 154 17.79 -9.68 -19.94
N ASN A 155 18.50 -10.41 -20.81
CA ASN A 155 17.97 -10.83 -22.11
C ASN A 155 16.79 -11.81 -21.95
N LYS A 156 16.93 -12.81 -21.08
CA LYS A 156 15.91 -13.85 -20.90
C LYS A 156 14.69 -13.32 -20.15
N ALA A 157 14.89 -12.54 -19.10
CA ALA A 157 13.77 -11.96 -18.36
C ALA A 157 12.98 -10.95 -19.21
N LEU A 158 13.64 -10.17 -20.09
CA LEU A 158 12.94 -9.31 -21.04
C LEU A 158 12.09 -10.11 -22.05
N ALA A 159 12.64 -11.21 -22.57
CA ALA A 159 11.89 -12.09 -23.47
C ALA A 159 10.65 -12.68 -22.78
N LEU A 160 10.79 -13.14 -21.53
CA LEU A 160 9.66 -13.62 -20.73
C LEU A 160 8.65 -12.52 -20.40
N ALA A 161 9.09 -11.30 -20.06
CA ALA A 161 8.19 -10.19 -19.75
C ALA A 161 7.32 -9.77 -20.95
N ASN A 162 7.89 -9.77 -22.16
CA ASN A 162 7.21 -9.39 -23.40
C ASN A 162 6.38 -10.51 -24.02
N GLY A 163 6.75 -11.77 -23.83
CA GLY A 163 6.11 -12.90 -24.50
C GLY A 163 4.71 -13.24 -23.96
N ASN A 164 4.04 -14.16 -24.65
CA ASN A 164 2.73 -14.69 -24.26
C ASN A 164 2.87 -15.81 -23.22
N TYR A 165 3.49 -15.50 -22.07
CA TYR A 165 3.65 -16.43 -20.95
C TYR A 165 2.60 -16.20 -19.86
N HIS A 166 2.49 -17.14 -18.92
CA HIS A 166 1.62 -17.00 -17.76
C HIS A 166 1.90 -15.67 -17.01
N PRO A 167 0.89 -14.90 -16.56
CA PRO A 167 1.09 -13.59 -15.94
C PRO A 167 2.10 -13.59 -14.78
N GLY A 168 2.07 -14.63 -13.95
CA GLY A 168 3.04 -14.80 -12.85
C GLY A 168 4.50 -14.86 -13.33
N VAL A 169 4.77 -15.50 -14.48
CA VAL A 169 6.11 -15.57 -15.07
C VAL A 169 6.56 -14.21 -15.57
N ARG A 170 5.68 -13.50 -16.28
CA ARG A 170 5.96 -12.16 -16.84
C ARG A 170 6.25 -11.14 -15.74
N ILE A 171 5.46 -11.17 -14.66
CA ILE A 171 5.65 -10.30 -13.50
C ILE A 171 6.97 -10.63 -12.80
N ASN A 172 7.24 -11.91 -12.49
CA ASN A 172 8.49 -12.31 -11.83
C ASN A 172 9.73 -11.98 -12.66
N ALA A 173 9.69 -12.19 -13.97
CA ALA A 173 10.78 -11.82 -14.87
C ALA A 173 11.03 -10.30 -14.85
N THR A 174 9.97 -9.49 -14.81
CA THR A 174 10.09 -8.03 -14.72
C THR A 174 10.65 -7.57 -13.37
N LEU A 175 10.25 -8.23 -12.27
CA LEU A 175 10.83 -7.98 -10.95
C LEU A 175 12.32 -8.34 -10.91
N LEU A 176 12.73 -9.45 -11.56
CA LEU A 176 14.14 -9.80 -11.71
C LEU A 176 14.91 -8.70 -12.45
N LEU A 177 14.40 -8.21 -13.60
CA LEU A 177 14.99 -7.09 -14.35
C LEU A 177 15.21 -5.86 -13.44
N GLY A 178 14.21 -5.51 -12.64
CA GLY A 178 14.30 -4.41 -11.69
C GLY A 178 15.37 -4.62 -10.61
N SER A 179 15.68 -5.86 -10.27
CA SER A 179 16.54 -6.25 -9.13
C SER A 179 18.01 -6.46 -9.49
N LEU A 180 18.35 -6.61 -10.78
CA LEU A 180 19.73 -6.78 -11.23
C LEU A 180 20.60 -5.54 -10.90
N SER A 181 21.85 -5.79 -10.54
CA SER A 181 22.82 -4.76 -10.14
C SER A 181 24.15 -4.98 -10.84
N ASP A 182 24.78 -3.90 -11.33
CA ASP A 182 26.17 -3.98 -11.82
C ASP A 182 27.16 -4.09 -10.67
N THR A 183 26.86 -3.42 -9.54
CA THR A 183 27.67 -3.50 -8.32
C THR A 183 26.81 -3.86 -7.10
N PRO A 184 27.31 -4.73 -6.21
CA PRO A 184 26.57 -5.11 -5.00
C PRO A 184 26.51 -3.94 -4.02
N ALA A 185 25.65 -4.05 -3.02
CA ALA A 185 25.70 -3.19 -1.84
C ALA A 185 27.01 -3.45 -1.08
N ALA A 186 27.70 -2.40 -0.64
CA ALA A 186 28.97 -2.51 0.08
C ALA A 186 29.02 -1.50 1.23
N GLY A 187 28.83 -1.98 2.47
CA GLY A 187 28.75 -1.13 3.65
C GLY A 187 27.60 -0.12 3.53
N THR A 188 27.94 1.17 3.55
CA THR A 188 26.97 2.27 3.38
C THR A 188 26.68 2.60 1.92
N ARG A 189 27.41 2.02 0.96
CA ARG A 189 27.18 2.26 -0.47
C ARG A 189 26.01 1.40 -0.96
N PRO A 190 24.93 2.02 -1.47
CA PRO A 190 23.81 1.27 -2.02
C PRO A 190 24.22 0.50 -3.29
N PRO A 191 23.49 -0.56 -3.67
CA PRO A 191 23.76 -1.29 -4.89
C PRO A 191 23.51 -0.41 -6.12
N LYS A 192 24.33 -0.53 -7.17
CA LYS A 192 24.11 0.19 -8.43
C LYS A 192 23.25 -0.68 -9.36
N PRO A 193 22.02 -0.25 -9.73
CA PRO A 193 21.18 -0.97 -10.68
C PRO A 193 21.90 -1.22 -12.00
N SER A 194 21.61 -2.34 -12.65
CA SER A 194 22.37 -2.74 -13.85
C SER A 194 22.00 -1.93 -15.09
N GLY A 195 22.96 -1.22 -15.70
CA GLY A 195 22.78 -0.37 -16.88
C GLY A 195 21.90 -0.92 -18.01
N GLY A 196 21.97 -2.23 -18.24
CA GLY A 196 21.19 -2.92 -19.28
C GLY A 196 19.68 -2.98 -19.03
N THR A 197 19.20 -2.70 -17.82
CA THR A 197 17.78 -2.92 -17.46
C THR A 197 16.91 -1.68 -17.56
N LEU A 198 17.48 -0.47 -17.60
CA LEU A 198 16.70 0.77 -17.64
C LEU A 198 15.80 0.85 -18.88
N SER A 199 16.37 0.71 -20.07
CA SER A 199 15.61 0.78 -21.33
C SER A 199 14.51 -0.30 -21.41
N PRO A 200 14.79 -1.58 -21.09
CA PRO A 200 13.75 -2.61 -20.95
C PRO A 200 12.61 -2.24 -20.00
N LEU A 201 12.91 -1.71 -18.81
CA LEU A 201 11.89 -1.31 -17.83
C LEU A 201 11.02 -0.16 -18.34
N VAL A 202 11.64 0.86 -18.97
CA VAL A 202 10.90 1.97 -19.60
C VAL A 202 9.99 1.46 -20.72
N GLN A 203 10.49 0.54 -21.56
CA GLN A 203 9.72 -0.05 -22.65
C GLN A 203 8.50 -0.84 -22.13
N LEU A 204 8.70 -1.69 -21.12
CA LEU A 204 7.64 -2.48 -20.50
C LEU A 204 6.56 -1.59 -19.87
N TYR A 205 6.96 -0.50 -19.24
CA TYR A 205 6.03 0.45 -18.62
C TYR A 205 5.20 1.24 -19.64
N ARG A 206 5.84 1.74 -20.71
CA ARG A 206 5.19 2.56 -21.75
C ARG A 206 4.22 1.78 -22.62
N SER A 207 4.44 0.49 -22.79
CA SER A 207 3.63 -0.31 -23.70
C SER A 207 2.24 -0.58 -23.13
N GLU A 208 1.21 -0.03 -23.77
CA GLU A 208 -0.20 -0.31 -23.42
C GLU A 208 -0.60 -1.78 -23.67
N LYS A 209 0.16 -2.49 -24.53
CA LYS A 209 -0.05 -3.92 -24.80
C LYS A 209 0.40 -4.81 -23.65
N VAL A 210 1.19 -4.28 -22.73
CA VAL A 210 1.72 -5.02 -21.59
C VAL A 210 0.68 -5.02 -20.45
N PRO A 211 0.35 -6.18 -19.85
CA PRO A 211 -0.60 -6.23 -18.74
C PRO A 211 -0.20 -5.33 -17.58
N ASP A 212 -1.20 -4.78 -16.88
CA ASP A 212 -0.98 -3.83 -15.79
C ASP A 212 -0.06 -4.35 -14.68
N GLY A 213 -0.15 -5.64 -14.33
CA GLY A 213 0.75 -6.25 -13.33
C GLY A 213 2.23 -6.23 -13.75
N VAL A 214 2.51 -6.36 -15.05
CA VAL A 214 3.87 -6.27 -15.60
C VAL A 214 4.34 -4.80 -15.61
N ARG A 215 3.46 -3.86 -15.96
CA ARG A 215 3.73 -2.41 -15.87
C ARG A 215 4.03 -1.98 -14.43
N ALA A 216 3.28 -2.52 -13.46
CA ALA A 216 3.50 -2.30 -12.03
C ALA A 216 4.88 -2.82 -11.59
N ALA A 217 5.25 -4.03 -11.99
CA ALA A 217 6.58 -4.58 -11.72
C ALA A 217 7.70 -3.74 -12.37
N ALA A 218 7.49 -3.25 -13.59
CA ALA A 218 8.44 -2.38 -14.28
C ALA A 218 8.61 -1.05 -13.52
N LEU A 219 7.51 -0.49 -13.01
CA LEU A 219 7.51 0.74 -12.20
C LEU A 219 8.28 0.57 -10.88
N ILE A 220 8.17 -0.58 -10.21
CA ILE A 220 9.00 -0.92 -9.04
C ILE A 220 10.49 -0.92 -9.41
N GLY A 221 10.85 -1.50 -10.56
CA GLY A 221 12.21 -1.46 -11.09
C GLY A 221 12.70 -0.04 -11.39
N LEU A 222 11.85 0.81 -11.99
CA LEU A 222 12.15 2.22 -12.25
C LEU A 222 12.34 3.03 -10.96
N HIS A 223 11.53 2.76 -9.94
CA HIS A 223 11.68 3.38 -8.62
C HIS A 223 13.03 3.03 -7.97
N ARG A 224 13.45 1.77 -8.04
CA ARG A 224 14.79 1.38 -7.60
C ARG A 224 15.90 2.09 -8.39
N TRP A 225 15.70 2.22 -9.69
CA TRP A 225 16.61 2.93 -10.60
C TRP A 225 16.78 4.41 -10.25
N THR A 226 15.69 5.12 -9.96
CA THR A 226 15.76 6.53 -9.59
C THR A 226 16.38 6.73 -8.22
N ARG A 227 16.17 5.79 -7.29
CA ARG A 227 16.75 5.85 -5.94
C ARG A 227 18.27 5.60 -5.92
N TYR A 228 18.75 4.63 -6.69
CA TYR A 228 20.15 4.18 -6.58
C TYR A 228 21.00 4.42 -7.84
N GLY A 229 20.38 4.63 -8.99
CA GLY A 229 21.04 4.82 -10.28
C GLY A 229 21.08 6.27 -10.76
N LEU A 230 20.60 7.24 -9.97
CA LEU A 230 20.43 8.64 -10.39
C LEU A 230 21.70 9.27 -10.96
N ALA A 231 22.86 8.99 -10.35
CA ALA A 231 24.15 9.51 -10.80
C ALA A 231 24.56 9.01 -12.20
N GLY A 232 24.00 7.88 -12.66
CA GLY A 232 24.24 7.32 -13.98
C GLY A 232 23.21 7.73 -15.04
N LEU A 233 22.16 8.47 -14.68
CA LEU A 233 21.13 8.90 -15.63
C LEU A 233 21.53 10.20 -16.34
N SER A 234 21.43 10.20 -17.67
CA SER A 234 21.57 11.43 -18.46
C SER A 234 20.41 12.39 -18.16
N ALA A 235 20.63 13.70 -18.35
CA ALA A 235 19.56 14.69 -18.15
C ALA A 235 18.30 14.39 -19.00
N PRO A 236 18.40 14.06 -20.31
CA PRO A 236 17.22 13.68 -21.10
C PRO A 236 16.50 12.44 -20.57
N ALA A 237 17.25 11.44 -20.07
CA ALA A 237 16.63 10.25 -19.48
C ALA A 237 15.86 10.59 -18.18
N ARG A 238 16.44 11.44 -17.32
CA ARG A 238 15.77 11.93 -16.10
C ARG A 238 14.48 12.68 -16.44
N THR A 239 14.53 13.63 -17.35
CA THR A 239 13.34 14.38 -17.81
C THR A 239 12.31 13.46 -18.45
N GLY A 240 12.74 12.51 -19.29
CA GLY A 240 11.84 11.53 -19.91
C GLY A 240 11.13 10.63 -18.90
N ILE A 241 11.81 10.21 -17.82
CA ILE A 241 11.20 9.45 -16.73
C ILE A 241 10.26 10.32 -15.90
N ALA A 242 10.68 11.54 -15.55
CA ALA A 242 9.85 12.47 -14.80
C ALA A 242 8.54 12.78 -15.54
N ASN A 243 8.60 13.04 -16.85
CA ASN A 243 7.40 13.29 -17.66
C ASN A 243 6.43 12.10 -17.68
N MET A 244 6.95 10.87 -17.79
CA MET A 244 6.11 9.66 -17.70
C MET A 244 5.43 9.52 -16.33
N MET A 245 6.11 9.90 -15.26
CA MET A 245 5.54 9.82 -13.91
C MET A 245 4.56 10.95 -13.65
N LEU A 246 4.79 12.15 -14.19
CA LEU A 246 3.82 13.24 -14.19
C LEU A 246 2.54 12.84 -14.95
N GLU A 247 2.68 12.17 -16.10
CA GLU A 247 1.55 11.62 -16.85
C GLU A 247 0.76 10.63 -15.99
N LEU A 248 1.43 9.67 -15.34
CA LEU A 248 0.77 8.69 -14.46
C LEU A 248 0.09 9.32 -13.24
N ALA A 249 0.76 10.28 -12.59
CA ALA A 249 0.21 10.98 -11.44
C ALA A 249 -1.04 11.81 -11.81
N ASN A 250 -1.12 12.30 -13.04
CA ASN A 250 -2.23 13.12 -13.52
C ASN A 250 -3.31 12.37 -14.29
N ALA A 251 -3.04 11.13 -14.72
CA ALA A 251 -3.96 10.32 -15.50
C ALA A 251 -5.25 10.01 -14.71
N PRO A 252 -6.39 9.88 -15.40
CA PRO A 252 -7.60 9.33 -14.80
C PRO A 252 -7.44 7.82 -14.56
N VAL A 253 -8.29 7.26 -13.68
CA VAL A 253 -8.37 5.82 -13.45
C VAL A 253 -8.74 5.11 -14.76
N PRO A 254 -7.89 4.21 -15.30
CA PRO A 254 -8.23 3.45 -16.50
C PRO A 254 -9.43 2.52 -16.27
N ALA A 255 -10.26 2.32 -17.29
CA ALA A 255 -11.48 1.50 -17.17
C ALA A 255 -11.25 0.04 -16.74
N ASN A 256 -10.05 -0.49 -16.99
CA ASN A 256 -9.63 -1.85 -16.62
C ASN A 256 -8.90 -1.92 -15.27
N ARG A 257 -8.91 -0.85 -14.46
CA ARG A 257 -8.18 -0.75 -13.20
C ARG A 257 -9.10 -0.19 -12.11
N THR A 258 -8.99 -0.71 -10.88
CA THR A 258 -9.69 -0.10 -9.74
C THR A 258 -9.04 1.22 -9.33
N PRO A 259 -9.77 2.15 -8.71
CA PRO A 259 -9.19 3.38 -8.17
C PRO A 259 -7.99 3.13 -7.24
N GLU A 260 -8.07 2.11 -6.37
CA GLU A 260 -7.01 1.74 -5.43
C GLU A 260 -5.79 1.18 -6.15
N GLY A 261 -6.00 0.35 -7.18
CA GLY A 261 -4.94 -0.15 -8.03
C GLY A 261 -4.23 0.97 -8.80
N HIS A 262 -4.97 2.00 -9.22
CA HIS A 262 -4.37 3.18 -9.83
C HIS A 262 -3.57 4.02 -8.84
N ALA A 263 -4.15 4.27 -7.67
CA ALA A 263 -3.53 4.99 -6.56
C ALA A 263 -2.22 4.31 -6.12
N PHE A 264 -2.17 2.98 -6.09
CA PHE A 264 -0.94 2.21 -5.83
C PHE A 264 0.18 2.55 -6.82
N LEU A 265 -0.12 2.64 -8.12
CA LEU A 265 0.86 3.03 -9.14
C LEU A 265 1.27 4.51 -9.01
N GLN A 266 0.31 5.38 -8.73
CA GLN A 266 0.58 6.81 -8.52
C GLN A 266 1.53 7.04 -7.34
N ARG A 267 1.50 6.21 -6.28
CA ARG A 267 2.46 6.31 -5.17
C ARG A 267 3.91 6.15 -5.63
N TYR A 268 4.20 5.13 -6.44
CA TYR A 268 5.53 4.95 -7.02
C TYR A 268 5.90 6.10 -7.96
N ALA A 269 4.93 6.63 -8.70
CA ALA A 269 5.15 7.80 -9.55
C ALA A 269 5.61 9.00 -8.70
N LEU A 270 4.92 9.28 -7.59
CA LEU A 270 5.29 10.36 -6.66
C LEU A 270 6.68 10.16 -6.05
N ASP A 271 7.04 8.93 -5.66
CA ASP A 271 8.40 8.65 -5.13
C ASP A 271 9.48 8.89 -6.19
N ILE A 272 9.24 8.44 -7.42
CA ILE A 272 10.14 8.70 -8.53
C ILE A 272 10.25 10.20 -8.81
N LEU A 273 9.14 10.94 -8.81
CA LEU A 273 9.13 12.39 -9.02
C LEU A 273 9.88 13.13 -7.91
N SER A 274 9.73 12.71 -6.65
CA SER A 274 10.48 13.27 -5.53
C SER A 274 11.98 13.03 -5.69
N ALA A 275 12.40 11.85 -6.14
CA ALA A 275 13.81 11.55 -6.42
C ALA A 275 14.36 12.30 -7.65
N LEU A 276 13.50 12.61 -8.62
CA LEU A 276 13.84 13.33 -9.86
C LEU A 276 13.55 14.83 -9.79
N TYR A 277 13.35 15.36 -8.59
CA TYR A 277 13.01 16.76 -8.39
C TYR A 277 14.14 17.69 -8.88
N THR A 278 13.84 18.58 -9.83
CA THR A 278 14.76 19.62 -10.32
C THR A 278 14.08 20.99 -10.35
N PRO A 279 14.82 22.10 -10.37
CA PRO A 279 14.24 23.44 -10.47
C PRO A 279 13.31 23.60 -11.69
N GLU A 280 13.63 22.99 -12.83
CA GLU A 280 12.87 23.11 -14.08
C GLU A 280 11.51 22.40 -14.02
N LEU A 281 11.42 21.28 -13.29
CA LEU A 281 10.19 20.49 -13.14
C LEU A 281 9.47 20.70 -11.82
N SER A 282 10.09 21.43 -10.89
CA SER A 282 9.61 21.62 -9.52
C SER A 282 8.14 22.06 -9.43
N GLU A 283 7.71 23.01 -10.26
CA GLU A 283 6.33 23.49 -10.26
C GLU A 283 5.33 22.39 -10.67
N GLN A 284 5.63 21.67 -11.75
CA GLN A 284 4.77 20.59 -12.24
C GLN A 284 4.71 19.42 -11.25
N ILE A 285 5.83 19.10 -10.62
CA ILE A 285 5.91 18.06 -9.59
C ILE A 285 5.10 18.49 -8.37
N THR A 286 5.34 19.68 -7.82
CA THR A 286 4.58 20.20 -6.68
C THR A 286 3.08 20.23 -6.99
N ALA A 287 2.68 20.69 -8.17
CA ALA A 287 1.28 20.70 -8.61
C ALA A 287 0.66 19.29 -8.64
N ALA A 288 1.41 18.26 -9.09
CA ALA A 288 0.92 16.88 -9.08
C ALA A 288 0.69 16.35 -7.66
N PHE A 289 1.60 16.64 -6.71
CA PHE A 289 1.41 16.30 -5.30
C PHE A 289 0.21 17.02 -4.70
N VAL A 290 0.08 18.34 -4.92
CA VAL A 290 -1.04 19.13 -4.42
C VAL A 290 -2.36 18.56 -4.97
N LYS A 291 -2.48 18.39 -6.30
CA LYS A 291 -3.68 17.84 -6.95
C LYS A 291 -4.11 16.51 -6.34
N LEU A 292 -3.20 15.55 -6.17
CA LEU A 292 -3.54 14.25 -5.59
C LEU A 292 -3.88 14.34 -4.11
N SER A 293 -3.25 15.25 -3.36
CA SER A 293 -3.50 15.44 -1.93
C SER A 293 -4.80 16.19 -1.62
N THR A 294 -5.34 16.97 -2.57
CA THR A 294 -6.54 17.80 -2.39
C THR A 294 -7.75 17.31 -3.18
N SER A 295 -7.59 16.36 -4.09
CA SER A 295 -8.67 15.83 -4.90
C SER A 295 -9.67 15.02 -4.05
N PRO A 296 -10.97 15.37 -4.04
CA PRO A 296 -11.98 14.60 -3.31
C PRO A 296 -12.24 13.22 -3.93
N ASP A 297 -11.94 13.06 -5.23
CA ASP A 297 -12.09 11.79 -5.95
C ASP A 297 -10.89 10.85 -5.79
N ALA A 298 -9.80 11.33 -5.16
CA ALA A 298 -8.61 10.53 -4.98
C ALA A 298 -8.78 9.56 -3.80
N PRO A 299 -8.48 8.26 -3.95
CA PRO A 299 -8.51 7.33 -2.83
C PRO A 299 -7.61 7.80 -1.67
N ASP A 300 -8.05 7.59 -0.42
CA ASP A 300 -7.32 8.00 0.79
C ASP A 300 -5.83 7.63 0.75
N ILE A 301 -5.53 6.43 0.21
CA ILE A 301 -4.17 5.90 0.15
C ILE A 301 -3.21 6.76 -0.66
N ILE A 302 -3.66 7.43 -1.74
CA ILE A 302 -2.79 8.33 -2.52
C ILE A 302 -2.89 9.75 -2.01
N SER A 303 -4.07 10.20 -1.55
CA SER A 303 -4.26 11.53 -0.99
C SER A 303 -3.36 11.74 0.24
N LEU A 304 -3.48 10.87 1.25
CA LEU A 304 -2.65 10.93 2.46
C LEU A 304 -1.16 10.73 2.16
N TYR A 305 -0.84 9.89 1.18
CA TYR A 305 0.55 9.69 0.75
C TYR A 305 1.15 10.95 0.16
N ALA A 306 0.44 11.61 -0.74
CA ALA A 306 0.85 12.88 -1.35
C ALA A 306 0.99 13.97 -0.28
N THR A 307 0.03 14.07 0.65
CA THR A 307 0.09 14.99 1.80
C THR A 307 1.36 14.78 2.62
N ALA A 308 1.64 13.54 3.02
CA ALA A 308 2.82 13.23 3.82
C ALA A 308 4.14 13.46 3.07
N ARG A 309 4.15 13.41 1.74
CA ARG A 309 5.38 13.54 0.96
C ARG A 309 5.66 14.97 0.49
N LEU A 310 4.64 15.82 0.41
CA LEU A 310 4.77 17.21 -0.01
C LEU A 310 5.90 17.98 0.74
N PRO A 311 6.06 17.89 2.08
CA PRO A 311 7.10 18.61 2.83
C PRO A 311 8.54 18.33 2.40
N ARG A 312 8.77 17.19 1.73
CA ARG A 312 10.10 16.78 1.27
C ARG A 312 10.51 17.47 -0.03
N LEU A 313 9.60 18.18 -0.68
CA LEU A 313 9.88 18.95 -1.88
C LEU A 313 10.52 20.29 -1.51
N ALA A 314 11.54 20.70 -2.27
CA ALA A 314 12.30 21.91 -1.93
C ALA A 314 11.58 23.23 -2.27
N ALA A 315 10.51 23.22 -3.07
CA ALA A 315 9.80 24.43 -3.48
C ALA A 315 8.32 24.40 -3.05
N LEU A 316 8.11 24.41 -1.74
CA LEU A 316 6.78 24.56 -1.13
C LEU A 316 6.19 25.96 -1.36
N ASP A 317 7.04 26.96 -1.56
CA ASP A 317 6.67 28.33 -1.97
C ASP A 317 5.89 28.37 -3.29
N LYS A 318 5.94 27.29 -4.09
CA LYS A 318 5.17 27.13 -5.33
C LYS A 318 3.76 26.56 -5.12
N VAL A 319 3.39 26.21 -3.89
CA VAL A 319 2.03 25.77 -3.59
C VAL A 319 1.07 26.96 -3.73
N GLN A 320 0.22 26.91 -4.75
CA GLN A 320 -0.82 27.90 -4.96
C GLN A 320 -1.92 27.71 -3.90
N ALA A 321 -2.36 28.81 -3.28
CA ALA A 321 -3.42 28.84 -2.27
C ALA A 321 -3.21 27.83 -1.11
N PRO A 322 -2.16 27.98 -0.29
CA PRO A 322 -1.85 27.04 0.79
C PRO A 322 -2.98 26.87 1.80
N GLN A 323 -3.82 27.89 2.02
CA GLN A 323 -5.01 27.78 2.86
C GLN A 323 -6.06 26.83 2.28
N ASP A 324 -6.26 26.83 0.96
CA ASP A 324 -7.20 25.90 0.31
C ASP A 324 -6.69 24.46 0.34
N VAL A 325 -5.38 24.28 0.24
CA VAL A 325 -4.73 22.97 0.45
C VAL A 325 -4.98 22.47 1.87
N ALA A 326 -4.79 23.32 2.89
CA ALA A 326 -5.07 22.98 4.28
C ALA A 326 -6.56 22.62 4.50
N LYS A 327 -7.49 23.39 3.92
CA LYS A 327 -8.94 23.09 3.96
C LYS A 327 -9.26 21.73 3.34
N ALA A 328 -8.70 21.45 2.17
CA ALA A 328 -8.90 20.17 1.49
C ALA A 328 -8.33 18.98 2.29
N TRP A 329 -7.16 19.14 2.92
CA TRP A 329 -6.62 18.11 3.80
C TRP A 329 -7.49 17.87 5.03
N THR A 330 -8.04 18.92 5.65
CA THR A 330 -9.00 18.81 6.75
C THR A 330 -10.28 18.09 6.30
N ALA A 331 -10.82 18.42 5.13
CA ALA A 331 -11.97 17.74 4.56
C ALA A 331 -11.69 16.25 4.27
N ASN A 332 -10.49 15.93 3.78
CA ASN A 332 -10.08 14.55 3.54
C ASN A 332 -9.99 13.75 4.85
N VAL A 333 -9.49 14.33 5.94
CA VAL A 333 -9.51 13.69 7.27
C VAL A 333 -10.94 13.42 7.71
N ALA A 334 -11.86 14.38 7.57
CA ALA A 334 -13.27 14.17 7.90
C ALA A 334 -13.86 12.99 7.10
N SER A 335 -13.56 12.91 5.80
CA SER A 335 -13.99 11.80 4.93
C SER A 335 -13.44 10.44 5.41
N VAL A 336 -12.16 10.37 5.80
CA VAL A 336 -11.56 9.15 6.35
C VAL A 336 -12.26 8.72 7.64
N PHE A 337 -12.58 9.66 8.52
CA PHE A 337 -13.33 9.38 9.76
C PHE A 337 -14.73 8.84 9.46
N GLN A 338 -15.45 9.47 8.54
CA GLN A 338 -16.80 9.03 8.14
C GLN A 338 -16.76 7.63 7.51
N SER A 339 -15.84 7.40 6.57
CA SER A 339 -15.67 6.11 5.89
C SER A 339 -15.37 4.97 6.87
N GLU A 340 -14.55 5.22 7.91
CA GLU A 340 -14.30 4.23 8.96
C GLU A 340 -15.51 4.02 9.87
N ALA A 341 -16.28 5.06 10.18
CA ALA A 341 -17.53 4.92 10.90
C ALA A 341 -18.52 4.03 10.13
N ASP A 342 -18.73 4.34 8.85
CA ASP A 342 -19.61 3.60 7.95
C ASP A 342 -19.16 2.13 7.83
N ARG A 343 -17.85 1.90 7.66
CA ARG A 343 -17.26 0.55 7.60
C ARG A 343 -17.55 -0.24 8.88
N LEU A 344 -17.36 0.37 10.05
CA LEU A 344 -17.60 -0.30 11.33
C LEU A 344 -19.09 -0.59 11.57
N LEU A 345 -19.99 0.29 11.11
CA LEU A 345 -21.44 0.08 11.21
C LEU A 345 -21.94 -0.97 10.22
N ALA A 346 -21.36 -1.04 9.02
CA ALA A 346 -21.69 -2.03 8.00
C ALA A 346 -21.12 -3.44 8.28
N MET A 347 -20.15 -3.56 9.18
CA MET A 347 -19.62 -4.86 9.58
C MET A 347 -20.66 -5.67 10.35
N ASP A 348 -21.03 -6.83 9.81
CA ASP A 348 -21.78 -7.81 10.57
C ASP A 348 -20.99 -8.23 11.82
N PRO A 349 -21.64 -8.39 12.98
CA PRO A 349 -20.96 -8.94 14.15
C PRO A 349 -20.43 -10.32 13.79
N LEU A 350 -19.10 -10.50 13.91
CA LEU A 350 -18.50 -11.81 13.73
C LEU A 350 -19.24 -12.80 14.64
N PRO A 351 -19.69 -13.97 14.11
CA PRO A 351 -20.26 -14.99 14.95
C PRO A 351 -19.27 -15.28 16.08
N PRO A 352 -19.74 -15.43 17.34
CA PRO A 352 -18.87 -15.63 18.48
C PRO A 352 -17.90 -16.76 18.14
N ALA A 353 -16.58 -16.45 18.17
CA ALA A 353 -15.54 -17.36 17.72
C ALA A 353 -15.83 -18.73 18.31
N ALA A 354 -16.18 -19.70 17.45
CA ALA A 354 -16.47 -21.05 17.88
C ALA A 354 -15.30 -21.47 18.76
N LYS A 355 -15.58 -21.76 20.04
CA LYS A 355 -14.56 -22.03 21.06
C LYS A 355 -13.51 -22.90 20.39
N GLN A 356 -12.33 -22.34 20.11
CA GLN A 356 -11.28 -23.11 19.45
C GLN A 356 -11.17 -24.39 20.27
N PRO A 357 -11.29 -25.57 19.64
CA PRO A 357 -11.20 -26.82 20.37
C PRO A 357 -9.91 -26.69 21.16
N ARG A 358 -10.04 -26.67 22.50
CA ARG A 358 -8.89 -26.49 23.38
C ARG A 358 -7.84 -27.45 22.83
N PRO A 359 -6.62 -26.99 22.50
CA PRO A 359 -5.61 -27.88 21.97
C PRO A 359 -5.65 -29.08 22.88
N VAL A 360 -5.95 -30.25 22.30
CA VAL A 360 -6.05 -31.49 23.05
C VAL A 360 -4.67 -31.62 23.65
N MET A 361 -4.55 -31.17 24.91
CA MET A 361 -3.33 -31.31 25.67
C MET A 361 -3.10 -32.81 25.56
N PRO A 362 -2.03 -33.26 24.86
CA PRO A 362 -1.77 -34.67 24.75
C PRO A 362 -1.79 -35.14 26.18
N ASN A 363 -2.73 -36.05 26.51
CA ASN A 363 -2.87 -36.59 27.85
C ASN A 363 -1.44 -36.97 28.23
N ALA A 364 -0.84 -36.16 29.11
CA ALA A 364 0.42 -36.45 29.71
C ALA A 364 0.07 -37.63 30.59
N THR A 365 0.06 -38.80 29.94
CA THR A 365 -0.03 -40.09 30.54
C THR A 365 1.16 -40.04 31.45
N ARG A 366 0.83 -39.81 32.71
CA ARG A 366 1.70 -39.74 33.86
C ARG A 366 2.28 -41.15 34.03
N GLY A 367 3.09 -41.56 33.04
CA GLY A 367 3.95 -42.70 33.11
C GLY A 367 4.96 -42.33 34.16
N GLY A 368 4.74 -42.83 35.38
CA GLY A 368 5.75 -42.77 36.41
C GLY A 368 7.03 -43.34 35.84
N MET A 369 8.06 -42.51 35.76
CA MET A 369 9.42 -43.03 35.71
C MET A 369 9.78 -43.42 37.15
N PRO A 370 9.86 -44.72 37.47
CA PRO A 370 10.36 -45.16 38.74
C PRO A 370 11.89 -45.23 38.66
N GLY A 371 12.56 -44.47 39.52
CA GLY A 371 13.84 -44.90 40.09
C GLY A 371 15.09 -44.74 39.22
N GLY A 372 16.00 -43.92 39.74
CA GLY A 372 17.41 -44.27 39.80
C GLY A 372 18.23 -43.95 38.56
N MET A 373 19.11 -42.96 38.69
CA MET A 373 20.55 -43.24 38.65
C MET A 373 21.34 -42.11 39.31
N PRO A 374 22.11 -42.43 40.37
CA PRO A 374 23.15 -41.56 40.90
C PRO A 374 24.52 -41.95 40.33
N GLY A 375 25.25 -40.98 39.77
CA GLY A 375 26.72 -40.99 39.74
C GLY A 375 27.44 -41.60 38.53
N GLY A 376 28.66 -41.11 38.30
CA GLY A 376 29.70 -41.66 37.42
C GLY A 376 29.82 -40.92 36.09
N MET A 377 30.63 -39.86 35.99
CA MET A 377 32.05 -39.90 35.58
C MET A 377 32.33 -40.65 34.27
N ASP A 378 33.00 -39.92 33.37
CA ASP A 378 34.23 -40.29 32.67
C ASP A 378 34.19 -40.46 31.13
N MET A 379 35.01 -39.58 30.53
CA MET A 379 35.85 -39.70 29.33
C MET A 379 35.33 -40.34 28.03
N GLY A 380 35.44 -39.52 26.98
CA GLY A 380 36.18 -39.89 25.79
C GLY A 380 35.35 -40.41 24.63
N MET A 381 35.09 -39.54 23.65
CA MET A 381 35.20 -39.89 22.23
C MET A 381 35.49 -38.65 21.39
N GLU A 382 36.72 -38.67 20.91
CA GLU A 382 37.22 -38.06 19.68
C GLU A 382 36.26 -38.23 18.49
N MET A 383 36.37 -37.28 17.54
CA MET A 383 36.10 -37.46 16.11
C MET A 383 34.64 -37.62 15.66
N GLY A 384 34.03 -36.49 15.29
CA GLY A 384 32.79 -36.49 14.52
C GLY A 384 32.14 -35.13 14.32
N MET A 385 32.93 -34.09 14.02
CA MET A 385 32.40 -32.80 13.51
C MET A 385 31.82 -32.98 12.10
N GLY A 386 30.71 -33.70 12.00
CA GLY A 386 29.81 -33.71 10.85
C GLY A 386 28.71 -32.71 11.14
N GLY A 387 28.79 -31.54 10.51
CA GLY A 387 27.94 -30.39 10.76
C GLY A 387 26.47 -30.76 10.86
N MET A 388 25.90 -30.57 12.04
CA MET A 388 24.49 -30.25 12.17
C MET A 388 24.25 -29.02 11.30
N GLU A 389 23.63 -29.24 10.14
CA GLU A 389 22.84 -28.22 9.45
C GLU A 389 21.85 -27.71 10.49
N GLY A 390 22.27 -26.63 11.16
CA GLY A 390 21.50 -25.93 12.15
C GLY A 390 20.16 -25.60 11.52
N GLY A 391 19.11 -26.01 12.24
CA GLY A 391 17.74 -25.65 11.95
C GLY A 391 17.70 -24.19 11.54
N GLY A 392 17.40 -24.00 10.25
CA GLY A 392 17.27 -22.70 9.65
C GLY A 392 16.24 -21.95 10.45
N GLY A 393 16.71 -21.02 11.28
CA GLY A 393 15.90 -19.92 11.72
C GLY A 393 15.21 -19.39 10.48
N MET A 394 13.88 -19.35 10.53
CA MET A 394 13.08 -18.63 9.56
C MET A 394 13.52 -17.18 9.64
N ASP A 395 14.58 -16.88 8.89
CA ASP A 395 15.05 -15.55 8.58
C ASP A 395 13.93 -14.98 7.72
N MET A 396 12.96 -14.34 8.39
CA MET A 396 11.91 -13.50 7.81
C MET A 396 12.57 -12.28 7.18
N ARG A 397 13.47 -12.53 6.21
CA ARG A 397 13.99 -11.56 5.27
C ARG A 397 12.86 -11.23 4.31
N MET A 398 12.00 -10.31 4.76
CA MET A 398 11.51 -9.26 3.89
C MET A 398 12.72 -8.50 3.33
N GLU A 399 13.38 -9.05 2.31
CA GLU A 399 14.36 -8.32 1.49
C GLU A 399 13.58 -7.27 0.67
N GLY A 400 13.36 -6.10 1.30
CA GLY A 400 13.11 -4.83 0.63
C GLY A 400 11.67 -4.31 0.63
N PRO A 401 11.16 -3.78 1.76
CA PRO A 401 10.08 -2.81 1.71
C PRO A 401 10.65 -1.49 1.20
N GLY A 402 10.49 -1.24 -0.10
CA GLY A 402 10.58 0.11 -0.63
C GLY A 402 9.39 0.92 -0.10
N GLU A 403 9.56 1.52 1.08
CA GLU A 403 8.69 2.56 1.65
C GLU A 403 7.19 2.21 1.79
N MET A 404 6.89 0.99 2.21
CA MET A 404 6.17 0.92 3.47
C MET A 404 7.17 1.35 4.55
N ASP A 405 7.21 2.67 4.80
CA ASP A 405 7.53 3.25 6.09
C ASP A 405 6.47 2.75 7.09
N MET A 406 6.42 1.43 7.28
CA MET A 406 6.18 0.81 8.58
C MET A 406 7.37 1.22 9.42
N GLY A 407 7.43 2.51 9.76
CA GLY A 407 8.08 3.02 10.94
C GLY A 407 7.39 2.39 12.15
N MET A 408 7.61 1.09 12.32
CA MET A 408 7.88 0.43 13.58
C MET A 408 9.31 0.80 14.04
N GLY A 409 9.79 2.02 13.74
CA GLY A 409 10.37 2.78 14.83
C GLY A 409 9.20 2.94 15.80
N MET A 410 9.06 2.12 16.84
CA MET A 410 9.86 2.25 18.04
C MET A 410 10.11 3.72 18.43
N GLY A 411 9.23 4.64 18.02
CA GLY A 411 8.73 5.72 18.85
C GLY A 411 7.83 5.12 19.94
N MET A 412 8.38 4.14 20.66
CA MET A 412 8.23 4.08 22.11
C MET A 412 8.68 5.45 22.61
N GLY A 413 7.77 6.43 22.59
CA GLY A 413 7.89 7.57 23.47
C GLY A 413 7.87 6.99 24.88
N GLY A 414 9.05 6.79 25.46
CA GLY A 414 9.24 6.68 26.90
C GLY A 414 8.45 5.61 27.64
N MET A 415 8.14 4.44 27.05
CA MET A 415 8.02 3.25 27.91
C MET A 415 9.40 2.69 28.11
N GLU A 416 10.06 3.27 29.11
CA GLU A 416 11.02 2.63 30.00
C GLU A 416 10.76 1.11 30.03
N MET A 417 11.45 0.37 29.17
CA MET A 417 11.53 -1.09 29.21
C MET A 417 12.44 -1.46 30.38
N GLY A 418 12.01 -1.05 31.58
CA GLY A 418 12.42 -1.70 32.80
C GLY A 418 12.05 -3.16 32.66
N MET A 419 13.07 -4.02 32.70
CA MET A 419 12.97 -5.47 32.85
C MET A 419 12.39 -5.83 34.23
N GLY A 420 11.21 -5.29 34.52
CA GLY A 420 10.40 -5.58 35.68
C GLY A 420 9.49 -6.74 35.35
N MET A 421 9.97 -7.96 35.64
CA MET A 421 9.13 -9.10 35.99
C MET A 421 8.22 -8.69 37.16
N GLY A 422 7.08 -8.05 36.86
CA GLY A 422 6.24 -7.46 37.89
C GLY A 422 4.85 -7.16 37.39
N GLY A 423 3.92 -8.05 37.71
CA GLY A 423 2.49 -7.74 37.72
C GLY A 423 1.73 -8.35 36.55
N PHE A 424 0.94 -9.38 36.87
CA PHE A 424 -0.31 -9.69 36.18
C PHE A 424 -1.18 -8.41 36.18
N GLY A 425 -0.95 -7.53 35.21
CA GLY A 425 -1.82 -6.39 34.96
C GLY A 425 -3.23 -6.91 34.72
N GLY A 426 -4.19 -6.42 35.50
CA GLY A 426 -5.59 -6.81 35.45
C GLY A 426 -6.09 -6.88 34.00
N ALA A 427 -7.01 -7.81 33.74
CA ALA A 427 -7.58 -8.09 32.44
C ALA A 427 -7.87 -6.79 31.68
N ARG A 428 -6.92 -6.36 30.84
CA ARG A 428 -7.12 -5.20 29.97
C ARG A 428 -8.32 -5.59 29.11
N ASN A 429 -9.40 -4.82 29.21
CA ASN A 429 -10.56 -5.01 28.36
C ASN A 429 -10.06 -5.05 26.92
N LEU A 430 -10.02 -6.25 26.34
CA LEU A 430 -9.45 -6.47 25.03
C LEU A 430 -10.37 -5.76 24.02
N GLN A 431 -9.89 -4.65 23.46
CA GLN A 431 -10.61 -3.98 22.39
C GLN A 431 -10.74 -4.94 21.20
N PRO A 432 -11.89 -4.94 20.50
CA PRO A 432 -12.06 -5.69 19.27
C PRO A 432 -10.97 -5.37 18.24
N PRO A 433 -10.46 -6.36 17.48
CA PRO A 433 -9.39 -6.15 16.51
C PRO A 433 -9.76 -5.14 15.41
N GLU A 434 -11.04 -4.99 15.09
CA GLU A 434 -11.54 -4.02 14.11
C GLU A 434 -11.37 -2.58 14.61
N ILE A 435 -11.55 -2.32 15.91
CA ILE A 435 -11.31 -1.00 16.51
C ILE A 435 -9.80 -0.70 16.49
N LEU A 436 -8.97 -1.67 16.85
CA LEU A 436 -7.51 -1.51 16.81
C LEU A 436 -7.01 -1.21 15.38
N ALA A 437 -7.56 -1.89 14.38
CA ALA A 437 -7.27 -1.61 12.97
C ALA A 437 -7.71 -0.20 12.56
N SER A 438 -8.91 0.22 12.97
CA SER A 438 -9.45 1.56 12.70
C SER A 438 -8.57 2.65 13.33
N ARG A 439 -8.18 2.48 14.60
CA ARG A 439 -7.28 3.42 15.29
C ARG A 439 -5.97 3.58 14.54
N ARG A 440 -5.34 2.49 14.10
CA ARG A 440 -4.09 2.55 13.31
C ARG A 440 -4.28 3.34 12.01
N ARG A 441 -5.39 3.12 11.29
CA ARG A 441 -5.68 3.84 10.05
C ARG A 441 -5.91 5.34 10.28
N LEU A 442 -6.70 5.69 11.29
CA LEU A 442 -7.01 7.09 11.64
C LEU A 442 -5.77 7.83 12.16
N ILE A 443 -4.98 7.19 13.02
CA ILE A 443 -3.69 7.74 13.50
C ILE A 443 -2.76 7.99 12.31
N HIS A 444 -2.65 7.05 11.37
CA HIS A 444 -1.83 7.24 10.17
C HIS A 444 -2.33 8.43 9.33
N ALA A 445 -3.64 8.61 9.17
CA ALA A 445 -4.21 9.74 8.44
C ALA A 445 -3.88 11.09 9.13
N LEU A 446 -4.10 11.19 10.44
CA LEU A 446 -3.77 12.37 11.23
C LEU A 446 -2.27 12.69 11.19
N GLN A 447 -1.42 11.66 11.33
CA GLN A 447 0.04 11.81 11.22
C GLN A 447 0.48 12.24 9.82
N SER A 448 -0.19 11.77 8.76
CA SER A 448 0.11 12.16 7.38
C SER A 448 -0.17 13.64 7.16
N VAL A 449 -1.33 14.13 7.60
CA VAL A 449 -1.67 15.57 7.53
C VAL A 449 -0.72 16.40 8.37
N ARG A 450 -0.47 15.98 9.62
CA ARG A 450 0.48 16.67 10.49
C ARG A 450 1.87 16.78 9.86
N TYR A 451 2.37 15.68 9.29
CA TYR A 451 3.65 15.68 8.61
C TYR A 451 3.60 16.61 7.40
N GLY A 452 2.53 16.59 6.61
CA GLY A 452 2.26 17.56 5.54
C GLY A 452 2.33 19.03 5.97
N VAL A 453 1.80 19.34 7.15
CA VAL A 453 1.73 20.70 7.70
C VAL A 453 3.05 21.15 8.29
N SER A 454 3.65 20.33 9.15
CA SER A 454 4.79 20.72 10.01
C SER A 454 6.15 20.17 9.53
N GLY A 455 6.14 19.19 8.63
CA GLY A 455 7.28 18.35 8.29
C GLY A 455 7.83 17.53 9.46
N SER A 456 7.08 17.42 10.57
CA SER A 456 7.43 16.55 11.70
C SER A 456 6.35 15.50 11.96
N LYS A 457 6.79 14.31 12.39
CA LYS A 457 5.90 13.25 12.85
C LYS A 457 5.49 13.42 14.32
N THR A 458 6.22 14.23 15.09
CA THR A 458 6.07 14.35 16.55
C THR A 458 5.08 15.44 16.96
N MET A 459 4.35 15.17 18.08
CA MET A 459 4.01 16.15 19.14
C MET A 459 4.51 17.58 18.97
N ASP A 460 5.83 17.65 19.07
CA ASP A 460 6.50 18.89 19.41
C ASP A 460 6.69 19.77 18.18
N PRO A 461 6.63 21.09 18.35
CA PRO A 461 7.00 22.02 17.29
C PRO A 461 8.41 21.70 16.80
N SER A 462 8.54 21.49 15.48
CA SER A 462 9.84 21.24 14.86
C SER A 462 10.74 22.46 15.05
N ARG A 463 12.00 22.22 15.44
CA ARG A 463 13.02 23.29 15.47
C ARG A 463 13.30 23.87 14.09
N THR A 464 13.05 23.09 13.05
CA THR A 464 13.16 23.50 11.65
C THR A 464 11.79 23.35 11.01
N PRO A 465 10.96 24.41 10.98
CA PRO A 465 9.64 24.34 10.37
C PRO A 465 9.78 23.88 8.92
N GLN A 466 8.97 22.90 8.54
CA GLN A 466 8.92 22.31 7.21
C GLN A 466 7.45 22.15 6.82
N GLY A 467 7.18 21.74 5.58
CA GLY A 467 5.81 21.54 5.12
C GLY A 467 5.04 22.86 4.96
N LEU A 468 3.71 22.73 4.89
CA LEU A 468 2.80 23.84 4.56
C LEU A 468 2.89 25.02 5.54
N SER A 469 3.31 24.77 6.79
CA SER A 469 3.52 25.79 7.82
C SER A 469 4.53 26.87 7.42
N THR A 470 5.54 26.52 6.61
CA THR A 470 6.54 27.48 6.13
C THR A 470 5.97 28.54 5.20
N VAL A 471 4.86 28.23 4.53
CA VAL A 471 4.17 29.14 3.62
C VAL A 471 2.97 29.79 4.32
N LEU A 472 2.27 29.05 5.18
CA LEU A 472 1.12 29.54 5.95
C LEU A 472 1.50 30.54 7.03
N ALA A 473 2.61 30.38 7.74
CA ALA A 473 3.02 31.29 8.82
C ALA A 473 3.28 32.73 8.31
N ASN A 474 3.61 32.89 7.03
CA ASN A 474 3.77 34.21 6.42
C ASN A 474 2.41 34.89 6.11
N GLN A 475 1.29 34.17 6.24
CA GLN A 475 -0.01 34.58 5.71
C GLN A 475 -1.16 34.46 6.72
N ASN A 476 -1.17 33.47 7.63
CA ASN A 476 -2.35 33.17 8.43
C ASN A 476 -2.09 32.26 9.66
N ASP A 477 -1.63 32.82 10.78
CA ASP A 477 -1.31 32.08 12.02
C ASP A 477 -2.51 31.27 12.57
N MET A 478 -3.71 31.86 12.51
CA MET A 478 -4.95 31.23 12.99
C MET A 478 -5.28 29.91 12.27
N THR A 479 -4.94 29.80 10.98
CA THR A 479 -5.13 28.55 10.21
C THR A 479 -4.30 27.41 10.81
N LEU A 480 -3.05 27.69 11.18
CA LEU A 480 -2.14 26.69 11.74
C LEU A 480 -2.54 26.29 13.16
N GLU A 481 -2.95 27.25 13.99
CA GLU A 481 -3.45 27.00 15.34
C GLU A 481 -4.67 26.09 15.31
N GLN A 482 -5.71 26.45 14.55
CA GLN A 482 -6.93 25.66 14.38
C GLN A 482 -6.64 24.24 13.87
N LEU A 483 -5.72 24.10 12.92
CA LEU A 483 -5.36 22.80 12.36
C LEU A 483 -4.63 21.92 13.37
N ASN A 484 -3.68 22.48 14.13
CA ASN A 484 -2.95 21.76 15.17
C ASN A 484 -3.87 21.34 16.33
N GLU A 485 -4.78 22.21 16.74
CA GLU A 485 -5.80 21.92 17.75
C GLU A 485 -6.70 20.77 17.29
N MET A 486 -7.22 20.83 16.06
CA MET A 486 -8.04 19.77 15.50
C MET A 486 -7.32 18.42 15.47
N LEU A 487 -6.07 18.40 14.99
CA LEU A 487 -5.26 17.17 14.90
C LEU A 487 -4.97 16.58 16.29
N THR A 488 -4.68 17.43 17.28
CA THR A 488 -4.38 17.00 18.65
C THR A 488 -5.62 16.42 19.31
N SER A 489 -6.73 17.17 19.30
CA SER A 489 -7.99 16.73 19.88
C SER A 489 -8.54 15.48 19.19
N ALA A 490 -8.45 15.38 17.85
CA ALA A 490 -8.85 14.16 17.14
C ALA A 490 -7.98 12.95 17.50
N LEU A 491 -6.69 13.16 17.75
CA LEU A 491 -5.79 12.08 18.16
C LEU A 491 -6.10 11.59 19.58
N GLU A 492 -6.46 12.50 20.49
CA GLU A 492 -6.91 12.16 21.85
C GLU A 492 -8.19 11.33 21.80
N ASP A 493 -9.20 11.75 21.03
CA ASP A 493 -10.46 11.01 20.82
C ASP A 493 -10.20 9.60 20.26
N VAL A 494 -9.33 9.50 19.23
CA VAL A 494 -8.96 8.21 18.61
C VAL A 494 -8.14 7.33 19.55
N ASN A 495 -7.50 7.89 20.59
CA ASN A 495 -6.74 7.13 21.59
C ASN A 495 -7.50 6.89 22.90
N ASP A 496 -8.75 7.36 23.02
CA ASP A 496 -9.55 7.14 24.23
C ASP A 496 -9.80 5.64 24.47
N SER A 497 -9.24 5.12 25.56
CA SER A 497 -9.35 3.72 25.95
C SER A 497 -10.76 3.30 26.38
N GLN A 498 -11.63 4.26 26.71
CA GLN A 498 -13.01 4.01 27.15
C GLN A 498 -13.95 3.63 26.00
N LEU A 499 -13.59 3.97 24.76
CA LEU A 499 -14.34 3.59 23.56
C LEU A 499 -14.05 2.14 23.14
N ILE A 500 -14.53 1.20 23.96
CA ILE A 500 -14.26 -0.24 23.84
C ILE A 500 -15.22 -0.92 22.85
N THR A 501 -16.44 -0.39 22.68
CA THR A 501 -17.44 -1.02 21.81
C THR A 501 -17.43 -0.42 20.40
N ARG A 502 -17.74 -1.25 19.41
CA ARG A 502 -17.84 -0.82 18.01
C ARG A 502 -18.84 0.32 17.81
N LYS A 503 -20.00 0.25 18.48
CA LYS A 503 -21.06 1.25 18.37
C LYS A 503 -20.64 2.60 18.97
N THR A 504 -20.05 2.60 20.16
CA THR A 504 -19.60 3.85 20.80
C THR A 504 -18.42 4.46 20.04
N PHE A 505 -17.50 3.64 19.53
CA PHE A 505 -16.38 4.13 18.73
C PHE A 505 -16.86 4.71 17.39
N ALA A 506 -17.74 4.01 16.66
CA ALA A 506 -18.30 4.53 15.40
C ALA A 506 -19.08 5.83 15.58
N ALA A 507 -19.89 5.95 16.65
CA ALA A 507 -20.60 7.20 16.96
C ALA A 507 -19.65 8.37 17.24
N MET A 508 -18.53 8.13 17.94
CA MET A 508 -17.47 9.13 18.12
C MET A 508 -16.87 9.54 16.77
N LEU A 509 -16.60 8.59 15.88
CA LEU A 509 -16.05 8.89 14.55
C LEU A 509 -17.01 9.74 13.70
N GLU A 510 -18.31 9.44 13.70
CA GLU A 510 -19.32 10.25 13.00
C GLU A 510 -19.40 11.68 13.55
N TYR A 511 -19.44 11.81 14.89
CA TYR A 511 -19.43 13.11 15.54
C TYR A 511 -18.18 13.91 15.15
N ARG A 512 -17.01 13.29 15.26
CA ARG A 512 -15.75 13.93 14.95
C ARG A 512 -15.61 14.29 13.48
N SER A 513 -16.10 13.44 12.57
CA SER A 513 -16.13 13.72 11.14
C SER A 513 -16.89 15.02 10.85
N LYS A 514 -18.06 15.22 11.47
CA LYS A 514 -18.86 16.45 11.29
C LYS A 514 -18.15 17.70 11.80
N GLU A 515 -17.53 17.63 12.98
CA GLU A 515 -16.76 18.74 13.54
C GLU A 515 -15.56 19.10 12.65
N ILE A 516 -14.81 18.11 12.17
CA ILE A 516 -13.68 18.32 11.25
C ILE A 516 -14.18 18.88 9.90
N ALA A 517 -15.30 18.39 9.38
CA ALA A 517 -15.89 18.89 8.13
C ALA A 517 -16.35 20.34 8.28
N LYS A 518 -16.96 20.71 9.42
CA LYS A 518 -17.30 22.09 9.76
C LYS A 518 -16.04 22.93 9.73
N LEU A 519 -14.97 22.52 10.44
CA LEU A 519 -13.68 23.23 10.44
C LEU A 519 -13.11 23.43 9.04
N ALA A 520 -13.18 22.42 8.16
CA ALA A 520 -12.69 22.55 6.80
C ALA A 520 -13.33 23.71 6.02
N THR A 521 -14.60 24.05 6.30
CA THR A 521 -15.29 25.15 5.62
C THR A 521 -14.88 26.54 6.11
N HIS A 522 -14.49 26.68 7.39
CA HIS A 522 -14.16 27.96 8.02
C HIS A 522 -12.69 28.08 8.46
N LEU A 523 -11.82 27.16 8.05
CA LEU A 523 -10.41 27.17 8.41
C LEU A 523 -9.75 28.50 8.02
N GLY A 524 -9.13 29.16 9.00
CA GLY A 524 -8.53 30.49 8.84
C GLY A 524 -9.52 31.66 8.88
N ALA A 525 -10.77 31.41 9.28
CA ALA A 525 -11.71 32.43 9.74
C ALA A 525 -11.93 32.28 11.26
N PRO A 526 -12.29 33.36 11.98
CA PRO A 526 -12.73 33.23 13.36
C PRO A 526 -13.91 32.26 13.41
N ALA A 527 -13.97 31.44 14.46
CA ALA A 527 -15.08 30.51 14.63
C ALA A 527 -16.39 31.29 14.46
N PRO A 528 -17.31 30.83 13.60
CA PRO A 528 -18.61 31.50 13.48
C PRO A 528 -19.18 31.56 14.90
N GLN A 529 -19.56 32.75 15.36
CA GLN A 529 -20.27 32.88 16.62
C GLN A 529 -21.46 31.96 16.51
N GLU A 530 -21.45 30.88 17.28
CA GLU A 530 -22.61 30.02 17.40
C GLU A 530 -23.65 30.93 18.06
N ASP A 531 -24.54 31.49 17.24
CA ASP A 531 -25.81 32.01 17.75
C ASP A 531 -26.31 30.91 18.67
N GLU A 532 -26.40 31.22 19.97
CA GLU A 532 -26.89 30.31 21.01
C GLU A 532 -28.32 29.91 20.68
N GLY A 533 -28.46 29.01 19.72
CA GLY A 533 -29.68 28.34 19.39
C GLY A 533 -30.11 27.54 20.62
N PRO A 534 -31.42 27.30 20.77
CA PRO A 534 -31.95 26.62 21.95
C PRO A 534 -31.18 25.32 22.17
N GLU A 535 -30.49 25.26 23.32
CA GLU A 535 -29.61 24.18 23.78
C GLU A 535 -30.12 22.81 23.32
N VAL A 536 -29.57 22.31 22.22
CA VAL A 536 -29.87 20.96 21.74
C VAL A 536 -29.17 20.03 22.72
N LYS A 537 -29.93 19.55 23.72
CA LYS A 537 -29.48 18.48 24.61
C LYS A 537 -28.90 17.37 23.73
N GLY A 538 -27.58 17.24 23.72
CA GLY A 538 -26.88 16.17 23.04
C GLY A 538 -27.46 14.82 23.44
N PRO A 539 -27.25 13.76 22.64
CA PRO A 539 -27.75 12.43 22.96
C PRO A 539 -27.41 12.10 24.42
N ALA A 540 -28.45 11.96 25.23
CA ALA A 540 -28.33 11.83 26.67
C ALA A 540 -27.38 10.68 27.00
N GLY A 541 -26.25 11.00 27.63
CA GLY A 541 -25.33 10.03 28.21
C GLY A 541 -24.23 9.53 27.28
N PHE A 542 -23.35 10.42 26.81
CA PHE A 542 -21.93 10.08 26.81
C PHE A 542 -21.36 10.50 28.18
N PRO A 543 -20.66 9.63 28.91
CA PRO A 543 -20.05 9.98 30.19
C PRO A 543 -18.82 10.86 29.93
N GLY A 544 -19.05 12.12 29.60
CA GLY A 544 -18.01 13.14 29.66
C GLY A 544 -17.72 13.43 31.14
N GLY A 545 -16.53 13.06 31.60
CA GLY A 545 -16.03 13.53 32.88
C GLY A 545 -15.88 15.06 32.82
N GLU A 546 -16.55 15.76 33.73
CA GLU A 546 -16.31 17.17 34.00
C GLU A 546 -14.84 17.36 34.42
N PHE A 547 -13.98 17.79 33.50
CA PHE A 547 -12.73 18.44 33.86
C PHE A 547 -13.02 19.91 34.13
N THR A 548 -13.51 20.20 35.33
CA THR A 548 -13.46 21.57 35.86
C THR A 548 -12.00 21.93 36.13
N SER A 549 -11.47 22.88 35.37
CA SER A 549 -10.19 23.55 35.63
C SER A 549 -10.27 24.36 36.93
N GLY A 550 -10.12 23.69 38.07
CA GLY A 550 -9.94 24.32 39.37
C GLY A 550 -8.47 24.71 39.56
N PHE A 551 -8.07 25.88 39.05
CA PHE A 551 -6.83 26.54 39.48
C PHE A 551 -7.00 27.04 40.92
N GLY A 552 -6.68 26.17 41.87
CA GLY A 552 -6.57 26.53 43.28
C GLY A 552 -5.32 27.35 43.54
N GLN A 553 -5.50 28.61 43.93
CA GLN A 553 -4.48 29.44 44.57
C GLN A 553 -3.96 28.73 45.83
N PHE A 554 -2.64 28.53 45.90
CA PHE A 554 -1.96 28.27 47.16
C PHE A 554 -1.68 29.60 47.88
N PRO A 555 -2.09 29.79 49.15
CA PRO A 555 -1.50 30.81 49.98
C PRO A 555 -0.19 30.29 50.56
N GLY A 556 0.79 31.18 50.67
CA GLY A 556 2.14 30.85 51.13
C GLY A 556 2.22 30.41 52.58
N GLN A 557 3.28 29.66 52.85
CA GLN A 557 4.19 29.79 54.00
C GLN A 557 5.56 29.27 53.59
#